data_AF-A0A257K9T1-F1
#
_entry.id   AF-A0A257K9T1-F1
#
_cell.length_a   1.000
_cell.length_b   1.000
_cell.length_c   1.000
_cell.angle_alpha   90.00
_cell.angle_beta   90.00
_cell.angle_gamma   90.00
#
_symmetry.space_group_name_H-M   'P 1'
#
loop_
_entity.id
_entity.type
_entity.pdbx_description
1 polymer ?
#
loop_
_entity_poly.entity_id
_entity_poly.type
_entity_poly.pdbx_seq_one_letter_code
_entity_poly.pdbx_strand_id
1 'polypeptide(L)'
;MAKITIQRTNEYTNRMRDYHIYINDKKVGTIENGGTKDFEIEEGRHTIEARIDWCASPKVNVIIKNGETKTFKVGGFKYGNWLMPVSLILIFLSFVLEHFFNFNYLGFAEKLKQHLID
;
A
#
# COMPACT_ATOMS: atom_id res chain seq x y z
N MET A 1 30.27 -9.39 -4.89
CA MET A 1 28.88 -9.63 -5.35
C MET A 1 28.13 -8.31 -5.30
N ALA A 2 27.18 -8.10 -6.21
CA ALA A 2 26.31 -6.94 -6.18
C ALA A 2 25.11 -7.19 -5.26
N LYS A 3 24.43 -6.13 -4.82
CA LYS A 3 23.33 -6.24 -3.85
C LYS A 3 22.13 -5.38 -4.24
N ILE A 4 20.94 -5.97 -4.13
CA ILE A 4 19.67 -5.25 -4.20
C ILE A 4 19.03 -5.25 -2.81
N THR A 5 18.74 -4.08 -2.27
CA THR A 5 17.95 -3.92 -1.05
C THR A 5 16.53 -3.52 -1.42
N ILE A 6 15.53 -4.26 -0.94
CA ILE A 6 14.12 -3.91 -1.13
C ILE A 6 13.50 -3.57 0.22
N GLN A 7 12.92 -2.38 0.30
CA GLN A 7 12.20 -1.88 1.47
C GLN A 7 10.70 -1.86 1.19
N ARG A 8 9.93 -2.61 1.97
CA ARG A 8 8.48 -2.61 1.87
C ARG A 8 7.88 -1.61 2.85
N THR A 9 6.93 -0.79 2.40
CA THR A 9 6.17 0.07 3.30
C THR A 9 5.30 -0.76 4.24
N ASN A 10 5.23 -0.35 5.50
CA ASN A 10 4.22 -0.87 6.43
C ASN A 10 2.84 -0.37 5.99
N GLU A 11 1.88 -1.26 5.79
CA GLU A 11 0.51 -0.93 5.41
C GLU A 11 -0.54 -1.82 6.10
N TYR A 12 -1.73 -1.27 6.40
CA TYR A 12 -2.81 -2.05 7.02
C TYR A 12 -3.44 -3.06 6.06
N THR A 13 -3.67 -2.65 4.81
CA THR A 13 -4.49 -3.41 3.85
C THR A 13 -3.90 -4.76 3.48
N ASN A 14 -2.57 -4.87 3.40
CA ASN A 14 -1.87 -6.11 3.06
C ASN A 14 -0.95 -6.60 4.19
N ARG A 15 -1.22 -6.20 5.44
CA ARG A 15 -0.33 -6.47 6.58
C ARG A 15 -0.01 -7.95 6.77
N MET A 16 -0.99 -8.82 6.53
CA MET A 16 -0.90 -10.27 6.74
C MET A 16 -0.36 -11.03 5.51
N ARG A 17 0.02 -10.33 4.45
CA ARG A 17 0.45 -10.93 3.18
C ARG A 17 1.87 -10.50 2.87
N ASP A 18 2.74 -11.46 2.63
CA ASP A 18 4.11 -11.19 2.19
C ASP A 18 4.15 -10.80 0.71
N TYR A 19 5.04 -9.89 0.36
CA TYR A 19 5.33 -9.60 -1.04
C TYR A 19 6.34 -10.63 -1.54
N HIS A 20 6.05 -11.25 -2.68
CA HIS A 20 6.97 -12.11 -3.40
C HIS A 20 7.89 -11.25 -4.28
N ILE A 21 9.20 -11.41 -4.14
CA ILE A 21 10.20 -10.69 -4.92
C ILE A 21 10.68 -11.56 -6.06
N TYR A 22 10.67 -10.99 -7.27
CA TYR A 22 11.16 -11.60 -8.49
C TYR A 22 12.34 -10.80 -9.04
N ILE A 23 13.40 -11.51 -9.42
CA ILE A 23 14.53 -10.96 -10.16
C ILE A 23 14.67 -11.80 -11.42
N ASN A 24 14.66 -11.17 -12.59
CA ASN A 24 14.66 -11.83 -13.89
C ASN A 24 13.57 -12.91 -13.99
N ASP A 25 12.35 -12.56 -13.59
CA ASP A 25 11.16 -13.42 -13.56
C ASP A 25 11.27 -14.68 -12.67
N LYS A 26 12.36 -14.83 -11.89
CA LYS A 26 12.53 -15.89 -10.89
C LYS A 26 12.22 -15.38 -9.49
N LYS A 27 11.36 -16.08 -8.75
CA LYS A 27 11.09 -15.77 -7.32
C LYS A 27 12.36 -16.01 -6.51
N VAL A 28 12.88 -14.96 -5.89
CA VAL A 28 14.11 -15.00 -5.06
C VAL A 28 13.81 -14.97 -3.56
N GLY A 29 12.61 -14.56 -3.17
CA GLY A 29 12.21 -14.58 -1.77
C GLY A 29 10.92 -13.84 -1.49
N THR A 30 10.67 -13.61 -0.22
CA THR A 30 9.52 -12.86 0.29
C THR A 30 9.95 -11.76 1.26
N ILE A 31 9.13 -10.70 1.36
CA ILE A 31 9.29 -9.59 2.29
C ILE A 31 7.99 -9.34 3.05
N GLU A 32 8.07 -9.47 4.37
CA GLU A 32 6.99 -9.19 5.31
C GLU A 32 6.65 -7.69 5.36
N ASN A 33 5.49 -7.37 5.92
CA ASN A 33 5.00 -6.01 5.97
C ASN A 33 5.93 -5.07 6.78
N GLY A 34 6.34 -3.95 6.18
CA GLY A 34 7.33 -3.04 6.77
C GLY A 34 8.78 -3.54 6.73
N GLY A 35 9.01 -4.74 6.18
CA GLY A 35 10.31 -5.39 6.16
C GLY A 35 11.28 -4.78 5.16
N THR A 36 12.57 -5.05 5.39
CA THR A 36 13.66 -4.76 4.46
C THR A 36 14.44 -6.04 4.21
N LYS A 37 14.78 -6.32 2.97
CA LYS A 37 15.55 -7.53 2.62
C LYS A 37 16.57 -7.26 1.53
N ASP A 38 17.74 -7.84 1.73
CA ASP A 38 18.85 -7.82 0.79
C ASP A 38 18.85 -9.08 -0.06
N PHE A 39 19.18 -8.93 -1.33
CA PHE A 39 19.38 -10.01 -2.29
C PHE A 39 20.75 -9.83 -2.95
N GLU A 40 21.61 -10.82 -2.80
CA GLU A 40 22.87 -10.88 -3.53
C GLU A 40 22.60 -11.32 -4.96
N ILE A 41 23.17 -10.59 -5.91
CA ILE A 41 23.03 -10.85 -7.34
C ILE A 41 24.36 -10.66 -8.06
N GLU A 42 24.43 -11.23 -9.25
CA GLU A 42 25.52 -10.99 -10.18
C GLU A 42 25.50 -9.54 -10.67
N GLU A 43 26.62 -9.07 -11.21
CA GLU A 43 26.67 -7.79 -11.89
C GLU A 43 26.02 -7.91 -13.28
N GLY A 44 25.47 -6.80 -13.77
CA GLY A 44 24.84 -6.74 -15.08
C GLY A 44 23.42 -6.18 -15.03
N ARG A 45 22.62 -6.54 -16.03
CA ARG A 45 21.25 -6.06 -16.21
C ARG A 45 20.27 -7.02 -15.56
N HIS A 46 19.42 -6.49 -14.69
CA HIS A 46 18.37 -7.24 -14.01
C HIS A 46 17.02 -6.54 -14.12
N THR A 47 15.97 -7.35 -14.10
CA THR A 47 14.57 -6.88 -13.97
C THR A 47 14.06 -7.24 -12.60
N ILE A 48 13.51 -6.27 -11.86
CA ILE A 48 12.97 -6.45 -10.52
C ILE A 48 11.46 -6.24 -10.56
N GLU A 49 10.73 -7.12 -9.88
CA GLU A 49 9.29 -7.03 -9.74
C GLU A 49 8.86 -7.57 -8.37
N ALA A 50 7.92 -6.90 -7.72
CA ALA A 50 7.24 -7.42 -6.53
C ALA A 50 5.83 -7.87 -6.91
N ARG A 51 5.38 -8.98 -6.35
CA ARG A 51 4.03 -9.50 -6.56
C ARG A 51 3.35 -9.82 -5.24
N ILE A 52 2.03 -9.65 -5.24
CA ILE A 52 1.13 -10.09 -4.18
C ILE A 52 -0.13 -10.60 -4.86
N ASP A 53 -0.45 -11.87 -4.66
CA ASP A 53 -1.60 -12.54 -5.27
C ASP A 53 -1.62 -12.39 -6.81
N TRP A 54 -2.71 -11.85 -7.36
CA TRP A 54 -2.89 -11.55 -8.78
C TRP A 54 -2.36 -10.16 -9.18
N CYS A 55 -1.78 -9.40 -8.24
CA CYS A 55 -1.23 -8.06 -8.47
C CYS A 55 0.29 -8.09 -8.60
N ALA A 56 0.83 -7.22 -9.47
CA ALA A 56 2.25 -7.03 -9.65
C ALA A 56 2.59 -5.53 -9.64
N SER A 57 3.78 -5.20 -9.14
CA SER A 57 4.37 -3.87 -9.33
C SER A 57 4.79 -3.69 -10.80
N PRO A 58 5.04 -2.46 -11.25
CA PRO A 58 5.79 -2.24 -12.49
C PRO A 58 7.14 -2.95 -12.43
N LYS A 59 7.57 -3.52 -13.57
CA LYS A 59 8.91 -4.05 -13.73
C LYS A 59 9.93 -2.91 -13.77
N VAL A 60 10.99 -3.03 -13.00
CA VAL A 60 12.08 -2.05 -12.96
C VAL A 60 13.35 -2.68 -13.53
N ASN A 61 13.88 -2.09 -14.60
CA ASN A 61 15.14 -2.50 -15.19
C ASN A 61 16.29 -1.74 -14.52
N VAL A 62 17.32 -2.48 -14.11
CA VAL A 62 18.48 -1.90 -13.45
C VAL A 62 19.77 -2.52 -13.98
N ILE A 63 20.81 -1.70 -14.10
CA ILE A 63 22.18 -2.16 -14.34
C ILE A 63 22.95 -1.93 -13.04
N ILE A 64 23.59 -2.97 -12.52
CA ILE A 64 24.33 -2.93 -11.26
C ILE A 64 25.75 -3.48 -11.46
N LYS A 65 26.75 -2.83 -10.86
CA LYS A 65 28.15 -3.26 -10.95
C LYS A 65 28.55 -4.12 -9.75
N ASN A 66 29.62 -4.91 -9.87
CA ASN A 66 30.14 -5.66 -8.71
C ASN A 66 30.48 -4.72 -7.54
N GLY A 67 30.05 -5.10 -6.33
CA GLY A 67 30.21 -4.31 -5.10
C GLY A 67 29.21 -3.16 -4.94
N GLU A 68 28.37 -2.89 -5.95
CA GLU A 68 27.32 -1.87 -5.84
C GLU A 68 26.11 -2.40 -5.05
N THR A 69 25.49 -1.50 -4.27
CA THR A 69 24.20 -1.75 -3.63
C THR A 69 23.17 -0.76 -4.18
N LYS A 70 22.01 -1.27 -4.62
CA LYS A 70 20.88 -0.43 -5.04
C LYS A 70 19.64 -0.72 -4.20
N THR A 71 19.00 0.35 -3.75
CA THR A 71 17.82 0.28 -2.88
C THR A 71 16.56 0.63 -3.63
N PHE A 72 15.53 -0.21 -3.49
CA PHE A 72 14.20 0.00 -4.05
C PHE A 72 13.17 0.03 -2.93
N LYS A 73 12.15 0.85 -3.09
CA LYS A 73 11.01 0.91 -2.19
C LYS A 73 9.76 0.42 -2.88
N VAL A 74 9.00 -0.44 -2.22
CA VAL A 74 7.75 -1.00 -2.73
C VAL A 74 6.65 -0.90 -1.68
N GLY A 75 5.41 -0.74 -2.12
CA GLY A 75 4.27 -0.57 -1.25
C GLY A 75 2.97 -0.51 -2.04
N GLY A 76 1.84 -0.65 -1.33
CA GLY A 76 0.52 -0.44 -1.89
C GLY A 76 0.14 1.03 -1.87
N PHE A 77 -1.13 1.31 -1.59
CA PHE A 77 -1.68 2.66 -1.68
C PHE A 77 -1.06 3.60 -0.62
N LYS A 78 -0.35 4.63 -1.09
CA LYS A 78 0.43 5.58 -0.27
C LYS A 78 -0.34 6.19 0.89
N TYR A 79 -1.64 6.49 0.72
CA TYR A 79 -2.46 7.15 1.73
C TYR A 79 -3.27 6.17 2.59
N GLY A 80 -3.18 4.86 2.35
CA GLY A 80 -4.00 3.86 3.04
C GLY A 80 -3.86 3.89 4.56
N ASN A 81 -2.65 4.18 5.06
CA ASN A 81 -2.38 4.23 6.50
C ASN A 81 -3.07 5.36 7.24
N TRP A 82 -3.33 6.49 6.58
CA TRP A 82 -4.05 7.60 7.18
C TRP A 82 -5.54 7.54 6.86
N LEU A 83 -5.87 7.09 5.65
CA LEU A 83 -7.26 7.04 5.19
C LEU A 83 -8.10 6.01 5.97
N MET A 84 -7.52 4.85 6.33
CA MET A 84 -8.20 3.83 7.15
C MET A 84 -8.62 4.34 8.54
N PRO A 85 -7.74 4.90 9.40
CA PRO A 85 -8.18 5.40 10.69
C PRO A 85 -9.13 6.60 10.56
N VAL A 86 -8.92 7.48 9.58
CA VAL A 86 -9.84 8.61 9.35
C VAL A 86 -11.23 8.11 8.97
N SER A 87 -11.35 7.13 8.07
CA SER A 87 -12.66 6.60 7.70
C SER A 87 -13.37 5.94 8.89
N LEU A 88 -12.63 5.21 9.74
CA LEU A 88 -13.18 4.63 10.96
C LEU A 88 -13.66 5.68 11.95
N ILE A 89 -12.90 6.77 12.12
CA ILE A 89 -13.30 7.91 12.95
C ILE A 89 -14.58 8.55 12.42
N LEU A 90 -14.69 8.76 11.10
CA LEU A 90 -15.89 9.33 10.48
C LEU A 90 -17.11 8.42 10.65
N ILE A 91 -16.94 7.10 10.48
CA ILE A 91 -18.01 6.11 10.71
C ILE A 91 -18.44 6.13 12.17
N PHE A 92 -17.50 6.09 13.11
CA PHE A 92 -17.82 6.16 14.54
C PHE A 92 -18.51 7.47 14.92
N LEU A 93 -18.02 8.60 14.42
CA LEU A 93 -18.62 9.90 14.63
C LEU A 93 -20.04 9.96 14.07
N SER A 94 -20.29 9.40 12.88
CA SER A 94 -21.65 9.34 12.31
C SER A 94 -22.61 8.55 13.21
N PHE A 95 -22.16 7.43 13.79
CA PHE A 95 -22.96 6.64 14.72
C PHE A 95 -23.26 7.39 16.02
N VAL A 96 -22.28 8.12 16.58
CA VAL A 96 -22.46 8.95 17.78
C VAL A 96 -23.43 10.09 17.52
N LEU A 97 -23.32 10.77 16.38
CA LEU A 97 -24.23 11.86 15.99
C LEU A 97 -25.67 11.36 15.84
N GLU A 98 -25.85 10.19 15.23
CA GLU A 98 -27.17 9.58 15.10
C GLU A 98 -27.75 9.20 16.47
N HIS A 99 -26.97 8.56 17.34
CA HIS A 99 -27.43 8.06 18.63
C HIS A 99 -27.75 9.16 19.66
N PHE A 100 -26.91 10.19 19.75
CA PHE A 100 -27.06 11.23 20.79
C PHE A 100 -27.84 12.46 20.33
N PHE A 101 -27.78 12.79 19.04
CA PHE A 101 -28.36 14.03 18.52
C PHE A 101 -29.59 13.79 17.63
N ASN A 102 -30.07 12.55 17.48
CA ASN A 102 -31.13 12.17 16.53
C ASN A 102 -30.85 12.71 15.11
N PHE A 103 -29.57 12.81 14.75
CA PHE A 103 -29.14 13.46 13.53
C PHE A 103 -29.39 12.53 12.34
N ASN A 104 -30.59 12.63 11.75
CA ASN A 104 -30.95 11.89 10.55
C ASN A 104 -30.49 12.66 9.30
N TYR A 105 -29.34 12.28 8.75
CA TYR A 105 -28.75 12.90 7.56
C TYR A 105 -29.64 12.77 6.31
N LEU A 106 -30.42 11.69 6.18
CA LEU A 106 -31.42 11.52 5.12
C LEU A 106 -32.58 12.52 5.29
N GLY A 107 -33.09 12.69 6.51
CA GLY A 107 -34.16 13.64 6.81
C GLY A 107 -33.75 15.12 6.70
N PHE A 108 -32.49 15.44 7.00
CA PHE A 108 -31.93 16.78 6.81
C PHE A 108 -31.81 17.16 5.33
N ALA A 109 -31.35 16.23 4.47
CA ALA A 109 -31.27 16.45 3.03
C ALA A 109 -32.66 16.67 2.38
N GLU A 110 -33.70 15.99 2.87
CA GLU A 110 -35.09 16.24 2.44
C GLU A 110 -35.59 17.63 2.87
N LYS A 111 -35.37 18.03 4.13
CA LYS A 111 -35.72 19.38 4.62
C LYS A 111 -35.03 20.51 3.85
N LEU A 112 -33.76 20.31 3.48
CA LEU A 112 -32.98 21.30 2.72
C LEU A 112 -33.44 21.41 1.27
N LYS A 113 -33.86 20.29 0.65
CA LYS A 113 -34.53 20.32 -0.66
C LYS A 113 -35.85 21.09 -0.61
N GLN A 114 -36.65 20.91 0.44
CA GLN A 114 -37.93 21.60 0.57
C GLN A 114 -37.75 23.12 0.62
N HIS A 115 -36.74 23.61 1.34
CA HIS A 115 -36.45 25.05 1.48
C HIS A 115 -35.73 25.70 0.30
N LEU A 116 -35.20 24.92 -0.65
CA LEU A 116 -34.56 25.44 -1.88
C LEU A 116 -35.53 25.48 -3.08
N ILE A 117 -36.75 24.94 -2.92
CA ILE A 117 -37.78 24.87 -3.96
C ILE A 117 -38.91 25.91 -3.70
N ASP A 118 -38.88 26.59 -2.56
CA ASP A 118 -39.66 27.80 -2.26
C ASP A 118 -38.90 29.08 -2.68
#